data_AF-A0A7X6VMM3-F1
#
_entry.id   AF-A0A7X6VMM3-F1
#
_cell.length_a   1.000
_cell.length_b   1.000
_cell.length_c   1.000
_cell.angle_alpha   90.00
_cell.angle_beta   90.00
_cell.angle_gamma   90.00
#
_symmetry.space_group_name_H-M   'P 1'
#
loop_
_entity.id
_entity.type
_entity.pdbx_description
1 polymer ?
#
loop_
_entity_poly.entity_id
_entity_poly.type
_entity_poly.pdbx_seq_one_letter_code
_entity_poly.pdbx_strand_id
1 'polypeptide(L)'
;MKKIVALFLAAVLLCALAAPSLAAYKDEYKLDIVPSLTTAWGMGATYFTDLVKERSDGKINIKVYPGSQLTTGKQTNAFLLLRNGTIDFAVQSSINYSPQVVELNLFALPFFIANQPHPY
;
A
#
# COMPACT_ATOMS: atom_id res chain seq x y z
N MET A 1 -5.64 34.78 -39.10
CA MET A 1 -6.71 34.08 -38.33
C MET A 1 -6.36 32.63 -38.01
N LYS A 2 -6.11 31.74 -38.98
CA LYS A 2 -5.81 30.32 -38.73
C LYS A 2 -4.63 30.06 -37.77
N LYS A 3 -3.54 30.84 -37.86
CA LYS A 3 -2.37 30.73 -36.97
C LYS A 3 -2.66 31.13 -35.52
N ILE A 4 -3.56 32.11 -35.31
CA ILE A 4 -3.96 32.58 -33.98
C ILE A 4 -4.87 31.54 -33.32
N VAL A 5 -5.80 30.96 -34.09
CA VAL A 5 -6.66 29.85 -33.63
C VAL A 5 -5.81 28.62 -33.26
N ALA A 6 -4.80 28.28 -34.06
CA ALA A 6 -3.89 27.17 -33.76
C ALA A 6 -3.06 27.41 -32.48
N LEU A 7 -2.58 28.64 -32.26
CA LEU A 7 -1.85 29.00 -31.03
C LEU A 7 -2.75 28.91 -29.78
N PHE A 8 -4.01 29.32 -29.92
CA PHE A 8 -4.99 29.26 -28.84
C PHE A 8 -5.35 27.81 -28.48
N LEU A 9 -5.56 26.94 -29.48
CA LEU A 9 -5.79 25.52 -29.24
C LEU A 9 -4.59 24.83 -28.57
N ALA A 10 -3.37 25.17 -28.99
CA ALA A 10 -2.16 24.63 -28.37
C ALA A 10 -2.04 25.05 -26.90
N ALA A 11 -2.32 26.32 -26.59
CA ALA A 11 -2.31 26.81 -25.21
C ALA A 11 -3.36 26.12 -24.32
N VAL A 12 -4.56 25.85 -24.84
CA VAL A 12 -5.60 25.11 -24.11
C VAL A 12 -5.19 23.65 -23.86
N LEU A 13 -4.58 22.98 -24.86
CA LEU A 13 -4.07 21.61 -24.67
C LEU A 13 -2.95 21.54 -23.64
N LEU A 14 -2.03 22.51 -23.65
CA LEU A 14 -0.94 22.61 -22.67
C LEU A 14 -1.47 22.85 -21.25
N CYS A 15 -2.51 23.68 -21.08
CA CYS A 15 -3.15 23.88 -19.78
C CYS A 15 -3.93 22.63 -19.31
N ALA A 16 -4.55 21.88 -20.22
CA ALA A 16 -5.25 20.64 -19.90
C ALA A 16 -4.29 19.51 -19.46
N LEU A 17 -3.07 19.51 -20.00
CA LEU A 17 -1.99 18.57 -19.61
C LEU A 17 -1.23 19.01 -18.34
N ALA A 18 -1.27 20.31 -18.02
CA ALA A 18 -0.61 20.88 -16.84
C ALA A 18 -1.49 20.89 -15.58
N ALA A 19 -2.80 20.64 -15.70
CA ALA A 19 -3.63 20.38 -14.55
C ALA A 19 -3.12 19.08 -13.88
N PRO A 20 -2.66 19.11 -12.62
CA PRO A 20 -2.39 17.86 -11.92
C PRO A 20 -3.65 17.03 -12.02
N SER A 21 -3.55 15.82 -12.58
CA SER A 21 -4.68 14.91 -12.60
C SER A 21 -5.07 14.70 -11.14
N LEU A 22 -6.14 15.36 -10.70
CA LEU A 22 -6.78 15.07 -9.42
C LEU A 22 -7.43 13.71 -9.60
N ALA A 23 -6.61 12.65 -9.55
CA ALA A 23 -7.10 11.29 -9.52
C ALA A 23 -8.01 11.21 -8.29
N ALA A 24 -9.28 10.90 -8.54
CA ALA A 24 -10.22 10.71 -7.46
C ALA A 24 -9.72 9.60 -6.53
N TYR A 25 -9.89 9.79 -5.23
CA TYR A 25 -9.65 8.72 -4.27
C TYR A 25 -10.57 7.53 -4.58
N LYS A 26 -10.10 6.32 -4.29
CA LYS A 26 -10.94 5.11 -4.36
C LYS A 26 -11.97 5.15 -3.24
N ASP A 27 -13.15 4.59 -3.49
CA ASP A 27 -14.18 4.39 -2.45
C ASP A 27 -13.67 3.50 -1.30
N GLU A 28 -12.80 2.54 -1.63
CA GLU A 28 -12.16 1.64 -0.68
C GLU A 28 -10.74 1.30 -1.15
N TYR A 29 -9.77 1.46 -0.25
CA TYR A 29 -8.42 0.94 -0.40
C TYR A 29 -8.28 -0.33 0.44
N LYS A 30 -7.63 -1.36 -0.10
CA LYS A 30 -7.56 -2.68 0.53
C LYS A 30 -6.19 -2.95 1.14
N LEU A 31 -6.17 -3.28 2.43
CA LEU A 31 -4.96 -3.67 3.17
C LEU A 31 -5.01 -5.16 3.52
N ASP A 32 -4.15 -5.97 2.89
CA ASP A 32 -3.98 -7.38 3.27
C ASP A 32 -3.00 -7.50 4.45
N ILE A 33 -3.37 -8.26 5.47
CA ILE A 33 -2.51 -8.56 6.61
C ILE A 33 -2.64 -10.02 7.03
N VAL A 34 -1.52 -10.61 7.43
CA VAL A 34 -1.44 -12.05 7.75
C VAL A 34 -2.18 -12.41 9.03
N PRO A 35 -1.85 -11.84 10.20
CA PRO A 35 -2.51 -12.20 11.45
C PRO A 35 -3.93 -11.62 11.59
N SER A 36 -4.62 -12.05 12.65
CA SER A 36 -5.93 -11.51 13.05
C SER A 36 -5.84 -10.08 13.60
N LEU A 37 -6.99 -9.39 13.63
CA LEU A 37 -7.12 -8.04 14.19
C LEU A 37 -6.82 -7.95 15.70
N THR A 38 -6.87 -9.08 16.42
CA THR A 38 -6.57 -9.16 17.86
C THR A 38 -5.08 -9.21 18.17
N THR A 39 -4.22 -9.38 17.16
CA THR A 39 -2.76 -9.33 17.34
C THR A 39 -2.27 -7.89 17.37
N ALA A 40 -1.06 -7.65 17.89
CA ALA A 40 -0.44 -6.33 17.86
C ALA A 40 -0.34 -5.75 16.43
N TRP A 41 -0.08 -6.61 15.44
CA TRP A 41 -0.06 -6.22 14.02
C TRP A 41 -1.44 -5.79 13.53
N GLY A 42 -2.47 -6.58 13.84
CA GLY A 42 -3.85 -6.29 13.49
C GLY A 42 -4.36 -4.99 14.12
N MET A 43 -4.09 -4.79 15.42
CA MET A 43 -4.42 -3.56 16.12
C MET A 43 -3.67 -2.36 15.54
N GLY A 44 -2.38 -2.53 15.21
CA GLY A 44 -1.58 -1.49 14.56
C GLY A 44 -2.12 -1.11 13.17
N ALA A 45 -2.57 -2.09 12.38
CA ALA A 45 -3.19 -1.84 11.09
C ALA A 45 -4.52 -1.07 11.25
N THR A 46 -5.39 -1.48 12.18
CA THR A 46 -6.64 -0.75 12.47
C THR A 46 -6.34 0.69 12.89
N TYR A 47 -5.40 0.88 13.82
CA TYR A 47 -5.02 2.22 14.28
C TYR A 47 -4.46 3.09 13.15
N PHE A 48 -3.63 2.52 12.28
CA PHE A 48 -3.17 3.20 11.07
C PHE A 48 -4.34 3.63 10.17
N THR A 49 -5.31 2.74 9.92
CA THR A 49 -6.47 3.09 9.07
C THR A 49 -7.35 4.17 9.69
N ASP A 50 -7.51 4.17 11.02
CA ASP A 50 -8.25 5.20 11.75
C ASP A 50 -7.56 6.56 11.62
N LEU A 51 -6.24 6.63 11.83
CA LEU A 51 -5.45 7.86 11.67
C LEU A 51 -5.48 8.40 10.25
N VAL A 52 -5.42 7.53 9.23
CA VAL A 52 -5.51 7.95 7.83
C VAL A 52 -6.89 8.53 7.55
N LYS A 53 -7.96 7.89 8.03
CA LYS A 53 -9.32 8.39 7.88
C LYS A 53 -9.49 9.75 8.57
N GLU A 54 -9.04 9.88 9.81
CA GLU A 54 -9.11 11.14 10.58
C GLU A 54 -8.36 12.28 9.87
N ARG A 55 -7.09 12.05 9.53
CA ARG A 55 -6.21 13.09 8.97
C ARG A 55 -6.48 13.43 7.51
N SER A 56 -7.29 12.61 6.82
CA SER A 56 -7.75 12.88 5.46
C SER A 56 -9.15 13.48 5.40
N ASP A 57 -9.74 13.84 6.55
CA ASP A 57 -11.15 14.27 6.64
C ASP A 57 -12.12 13.24 6.02
N GLY A 58 -11.81 11.94 6.19
CA GLY A 58 -12.59 10.84 5.65
C GLY A 58 -12.43 10.58 4.15
N LYS A 59 -11.59 11.34 3.43
CA LYS A 59 -11.38 11.18 1.97
C LYS A 59 -10.69 9.87 1.61
N ILE A 60 -9.91 9.30 2.53
CA ILE A 60 -9.22 8.03 2.33
C ILE A 60 -9.82 6.97 3.25
N ASN A 61 -10.47 5.97 2.65
CA ASN A 61 -11.09 4.85 3.34
C ASN A 61 -10.27 3.58 3.12
N ILE A 62 -9.54 3.12 4.13
CA ILE A 62 -8.76 1.88 4.07
C ILE A 62 -9.49 0.79 4.86
N LYS A 63 -9.69 -0.38 4.24
CA LYS A 63 -10.25 -1.55 4.89
C LYS A 63 -9.20 -2.62 5.09
N VAL A 64 -9.10 -3.10 6.33
CA VAL A 64 -8.19 -4.17 6.73
C VAL A 64 -8.81 -5.53 6.46
N TYR A 65 -8.07 -6.38 5.75
CA TYR A 65 -8.40 -7.78 5.44
C TYR A 65 -7.41 -8.70 6.17
N PRO A 66 -7.74 -9.17 7.38
CA PRO A 66 -6.87 -10.01 8.18
C PRO A 66 -6.86 -11.46 7.69
N GLY A 67 -5.91 -12.27 8.17
CA GLY A 67 -5.91 -13.70 7.89
C GLY A 67 -5.49 -14.07 6.47
N SER A 68 -4.74 -13.22 5.77
CA SER A 68 -4.32 -13.46 4.37
C SER A 68 -5.50 -13.71 3.42
N GLN A 69 -6.64 -13.06 3.66
CA GLN A 69 -7.87 -13.25 2.90
C GLN A 69 -7.71 -12.88 1.42
N LEU A 70 -7.01 -11.79 1.11
CA LEU A 70 -6.88 -11.30 -0.27
C LEU A 70 -5.80 -12.05 -1.04
N THR A 71 -4.79 -12.57 -0.35
CA THR A 71 -3.78 -13.48 -0.91
C THR A 71 -4.24 -14.94 -0.99
N THR A 72 -5.46 -15.24 -0.52
CA THR A 72 -6.05 -16.59 -0.52
C THR A 72 -5.16 -17.62 0.20
N GLY A 73 -4.50 -17.19 1.28
CA GLY A 73 -3.51 -18.00 2.01
C GLY A 73 -2.13 -18.11 1.34
N LYS A 74 -1.94 -17.60 0.12
CA LYS A 74 -0.65 -17.56 -0.60
C LYS A 74 0.04 -16.21 -0.40
N GLN A 75 0.57 -15.98 0.78
CA GLN A 75 1.17 -14.71 1.21
C GLN A 75 2.28 -14.19 0.27
N THR A 76 2.99 -15.10 -0.40
CA THR A 76 4.03 -14.76 -1.40
C THR A 76 3.50 -14.04 -2.64
N ASN A 77 2.18 -13.99 -2.85
CA ASN A 77 1.55 -13.28 -3.98
C ASN A 77 1.31 -11.79 -3.71
N ALA A 78 1.58 -11.28 -2.51
CA ALA A 78 1.27 -9.90 -2.14
C ALA A 78 1.86 -8.86 -3.13
N PHE A 79 3.09 -9.02 -3.60
CA PHE A 79 3.67 -8.13 -4.61
C PHE A 79 2.95 -8.15 -5.95
N LEU A 80 2.48 -9.32 -6.39
CA LEU A 80 1.69 -9.44 -7.61
C LEU A 80 0.38 -8.66 -7.50
N LEU A 81 -0.30 -8.81 -6.35
CA LEU A 81 -1.58 -8.14 -6.06
C LEU A 81 -1.42 -6.63 -5.87
N LEU A 82 -0.29 -6.17 -5.32
CA LEU A 82 0.04 -4.75 -5.27
C LEU A 82 0.27 -4.21 -6.69
N ARG A 83 1.09 -4.91 -7.50
CA ARG A 83 1.49 -4.46 -8.83
C ARG A 83 0.32 -4.36 -9.81
N ASN A 84 -0.66 -5.27 -9.72
CA ASN A 84 -1.85 -5.23 -10.57
C ASN A 84 -3.00 -4.39 -9.97
N GLY A 85 -2.80 -3.80 -8.78
CA GLY A 85 -3.78 -2.95 -8.12
C GLY A 85 -4.98 -3.68 -7.50
N THR A 86 -4.92 -5.02 -7.35
CA THR A 86 -5.96 -5.78 -6.64
C THR A 86 -6.01 -5.42 -5.16
N ILE A 87 -4.85 -5.15 -4.55
CA ILE A 87 -4.72 -4.61 -3.19
C ILE A 87 -3.89 -3.33 -3.21
N ASP A 88 -4.07 -2.47 -2.21
CA ASP A 88 -3.41 -1.17 -2.11
C ASP A 88 -2.29 -1.17 -1.08
N PHE A 89 -2.45 -1.97 -0.04
CA PHE A 89 -1.49 -2.10 1.06
C PHE A 89 -1.29 -3.58 1.39
N ALA A 90 -0.09 -3.93 1.82
CA ALA A 90 0.23 -5.27 2.31
C ALA A 90 1.16 -5.20 3.53
N VAL A 91 0.75 -5.79 4.64
CA VAL A 91 1.55 -5.92 5.86
C VAL A 91 1.90 -7.40 6.04
N GLN A 92 3.17 -7.72 5.79
CA GLN A 92 3.67 -9.10 5.70
C GLN A 92 5.02 -9.23 6.42
N SER A 93 5.34 -10.44 6.87
CA SER A 93 6.67 -10.76 7.37
C SER A 93 7.70 -10.72 6.24
N SER A 94 8.96 -10.36 6.56
CA SER A 94 10.07 -10.36 5.60
C SER A 94 10.24 -11.69 4.86
N ILE A 95 10.00 -12.81 5.55
CA ILE A 95 10.05 -14.16 4.97
C ILE A 95 9.01 -14.39 3.86
N ASN A 96 7.86 -13.72 3.91
CA ASN A 96 6.83 -13.85 2.86
C ASN A 96 7.24 -13.15 1.56
N TYR A 97 8.11 -12.14 1.67
CA TYR A 97 8.62 -11.35 0.55
C TYR A 97 9.97 -11.86 0.03
N SER A 98 10.67 -12.70 0.79
CA SER A 98 12.01 -13.18 0.44
C SER A 98 12.10 -14.02 -0.85
N PRO A 99 11.03 -14.68 -1.34
CA PRO A 99 11.05 -15.30 -2.67
C PRO A 99 11.19 -14.29 -3.81
N GLN A 100 10.78 -13.04 -3.62
CA GLN A 100 10.90 -11.97 -4.62
C GLN A 100 12.04 -10.98 -4.32
N VAL A 101 12.37 -10.77 -3.04
CA VAL A 101 13.43 -9.87 -2.61
C VAL A 101 14.43 -10.66 -1.75
N VAL A 102 15.45 -11.21 -2.40
CA VAL A 102 16.36 -12.20 -1.80
C VAL A 102 17.09 -11.66 -0.57
N GLU A 103 17.35 -10.36 -0.51
CA GLU A 103 18.01 -9.68 0.60
C GLU A 103 17.21 -9.80 1.90
N LEU A 104 15.88 -9.96 1.83
CA LEU A 104 15.04 -10.15 3.00
C LEU A 104 15.27 -11.50 3.70
N ASN A 105 15.93 -12.46 3.05
CA ASN A 105 16.37 -13.70 3.70
C ASN A 105 17.39 -13.44 4.81
N LEU A 106 18.11 -12.31 4.78
CA LEU A 106 19.07 -11.94 5.81
C LEU A 106 18.43 -11.97 7.21
N PHE A 107 17.22 -11.42 7.35
CA PHE A 107 16.48 -11.39 8.62
C PHE A 107 15.85 -12.73 9.00
N ALA A 108 15.80 -13.69 8.07
CA ALA A 108 15.27 -15.03 8.30
C ALA A 108 16.37 -16.06 8.62
N LEU A 109 17.64 -15.65 8.59
CA LEU A 109 18.76 -16.52 8.94
C LEU A 109 18.68 -16.90 10.43
N PRO A 110 18.80 -18.20 10.77
CA PRO A 110 18.87 -18.64 12.16
C PRO A 110 19.99 -17.91 12.92
N PHE A 111 19.68 -17.42 14.12
CA PHE A 111 20.62 -16.71 15.01
C PHE A 111 21.21 -15.40 14.45
N PHE A 112 20.67 -14.84 13.36
CA PHE A 112 21.16 -13.59 12.78
C PHE A 112 20.91 -12.37 13.67
N ILE A 113 19.71 -12.28 14.24
CA ILE A 113 19.41 -11.29 15.27
C ILE A 113 19.77 -11.88 16.62
N ALA A 114 20.82 -11.35 17.25
CA ALA A 114 21.14 -11.68 18.63
C ALA A 114 20.01 -11.22 19.54
N ASN A 115 19.46 -12.15 20.34
CA ASN A 115 18.54 -11.80 21.40
C ASN A 115 19.28 -10.92 22.41
N GLN A 116 18.92 -9.65 22.54
CA GLN A 116 19.34 -8.82 23.67
C GLN A 116 18.55 -9.32 24.88
N PRO A 117 19.15 -9.94 25.92
CA PRO A 117 18.39 -10.53 27.01
C PRO A 117 17.60 -9.54 27.87
N HIS A 118 17.72 -8.23 27.65
CA HIS A 118 17.05 -7.20 28.46
C HIS A 118 16.61 -6.00 27.60
N PRO A 119 15.30 -5.79 27.38
CA PRO A 119 14.78 -4.59 26.73
C PRO A 119 14.60 -3.40 27.69
N TYR A 120 15.01 -3.53 28.96
CA TYR A 120 15.00 -2.48 29.99
C TYR A 120 16.24 -2.58 30.88
#